data_AF-A0A9C8TZC6-F1
#
_entry.id   AF-A0A9C8TZC6-F1
#
_cell.length_a   1.000
_cell.length_b   1.000
_cell.length_c   1.000
_cell.angle_alpha   90.00
_cell.angle_beta   90.00
_cell.angle_gamma   90.00
#
_symmetry.space_group_name_H-M   'P 1'
#
loop_
_entity.id
_entity.type
_entity.pdbx_description
1 polymer ?
#
loop_
_entity_poly.entity_id
_entity_poly.type
_entity_poly.pdbx_seq_one_letter_code
_entity_poly.pdbx_strand_id
1 'polypeptide(L)'
;MASRPVHPVYASIEDRECDLEQGDILQPTAGLQDILGRFHHHFINEKYSGFLVLTQTCDLVRGRGDPCKARYINLAVIRPLGDVLHDLLQTTCQTIQLADGRVPGLYSLETRDKAQLLLERICNQNAQTEGVFYLHADAGVGIAVSSVALLQVSIAVHAKEHYEALVQARSGRIKRQFQNKLGWLVGHLFSRVATEDWNRREMRQHIKQVLGDILWVSQKEATLAEETGIVSAGLAAEDVYKAIKGSRLPLPKERAAARVGVVVKDVIPRISDPDIRRIRSRLLSDAEFSASCKPPPGA
;
A
#
# COMPACT_ATOMS: atom_id res chain seq x y z
N MET A 1 27.01 18.82 -23.28
CA MET A 1 27.51 18.49 -21.93
C MET A 1 26.42 17.74 -21.19
N ALA A 2 26.65 16.49 -20.79
CA ALA A 2 25.67 15.77 -19.96
C ALA A 2 25.64 16.41 -18.57
N SER A 3 24.50 16.96 -18.16
CA SER A 3 24.32 17.48 -16.81
C SER A 3 24.44 16.33 -15.81
N ARG A 4 25.29 16.50 -14.79
CA ARG A 4 25.44 15.50 -13.72
C ARG A 4 24.11 15.27 -13.01
N PRO A 5 23.77 14.03 -12.66
CA PRO A 5 22.59 13.75 -11.85
C PRO A 5 22.70 14.45 -10.50
N VAL A 6 21.58 15.01 -10.05
CA VAL A 6 21.45 15.76 -8.80
C VAL A 6 20.85 14.88 -7.72
N HIS A 7 19.95 13.95 -8.07
CA HIS A 7 19.28 13.09 -7.10
C HIS A 7 20.12 11.84 -6.71
N PRO A 8 20.19 11.45 -5.42
CA PRO A 8 21.04 10.34 -4.95
C PRO A 8 20.67 8.96 -5.51
N VAL A 9 19.50 8.81 -6.12
CA VAL A 9 19.08 7.56 -6.79
C VAL A 9 19.86 7.27 -8.07
N TYR A 10 20.40 8.31 -8.72
CA TYR A 10 21.01 8.21 -10.03
C TYR A 10 22.55 8.19 -9.97
N ALA A 11 23.16 7.39 -10.84
CA ALA A 11 24.59 7.30 -11.01
C ALA A 11 25.07 8.27 -12.09
N SER A 12 26.26 8.85 -11.90
CA SER A 12 26.96 9.51 -12.99
C SER A 12 27.43 8.46 -14.00
N ILE A 13 27.18 8.71 -15.28
CA ILE A 13 27.70 7.89 -16.38
C ILE A 13 28.82 8.69 -17.04
N GLU A 14 30.06 8.24 -16.86
CA GLU A 14 31.24 8.89 -17.45
C GLU A 14 31.45 8.44 -18.90
N ASP A 15 31.29 7.14 -19.15
CA ASP A 15 31.36 6.54 -20.48
C ASP A 15 29.95 6.16 -20.96
N ARG A 16 29.46 6.83 -22.01
CA ARG A 16 28.14 6.56 -22.60
C ARG A 16 28.11 5.34 -23.50
N GLU A 17 29.26 4.79 -23.90
CA GLU A 17 29.35 3.57 -24.70
C GLU A 17 29.55 2.31 -23.85
N CYS A 18 29.65 2.47 -22.53
CA CYS A 18 29.73 1.36 -21.60
C CYS A 18 28.52 0.43 -21.72
N ASP A 19 28.69 -0.81 -21.26
CA ASP A 19 27.64 -1.81 -21.30
C ASP A 19 26.36 -1.37 -20.57
N LEU A 20 25.25 -1.97 -20.99
CA LEU A 20 23.97 -1.83 -20.30
C LEU A 20 24.06 -2.44 -18.89
N GLU A 21 23.37 -1.81 -17.96
CA GLU A 21 23.17 -2.32 -16.62
C GLU A 21 21.69 -2.38 -16.26
N GLN A 22 21.35 -3.23 -15.29
CA GLN A 22 20.03 -3.20 -14.67
C GLN A 22 19.76 -1.78 -14.14
N GLY A 23 18.59 -1.25 -14.46
CA GLY A 23 18.19 0.09 -14.06
C GLY A 23 18.78 1.22 -14.93
N ASP A 24 19.33 0.91 -16.10
CA ASP A 24 19.52 1.90 -17.16
C ASP A 24 18.18 2.46 -17.62
N ILE A 25 18.13 3.79 -17.78
CA ILE A 25 16.97 4.57 -18.21
C ILE A 25 17.16 4.88 -19.69
N LEU A 26 16.19 4.47 -20.50
CA LEU A 26 16.21 4.61 -21.95
C LEU A 26 15.14 5.61 -22.39
N GLN A 27 15.53 6.57 -23.22
CA GLN A 27 14.60 7.49 -23.87
C GLN A 27 13.97 6.83 -25.11
N PRO A 28 12.76 7.22 -25.50
CA PRO A 28 12.14 6.75 -26.74
C PRO A 28 12.81 7.41 -27.97
N THR A 29 14.08 7.10 -28.21
CA THR A 29 14.84 7.56 -29.40
C THR A 29 14.30 6.91 -30.67
N ALA A 30 14.62 7.47 -31.85
CA ALA A 30 14.17 6.91 -33.12
C ALA A 30 14.54 5.42 -33.29
N GLY A 31 15.74 5.01 -32.84
CA GLY A 31 16.17 3.61 -32.89
C GLY A 31 15.34 2.70 -31.99
N LEU A 32 15.05 3.13 -30.76
CA LEU A 32 14.17 2.36 -29.86
C LEU A 32 12.72 2.34 -30.37
N GLN A 33 12.22 3.47 -30.86
CA GLN A 33 10.87 3.56 -31.43
C GLN A 33 10.70 2.68 -32.67
N ASP A 34 11.72 2.53 -33.53
CA ASP A 34 11.67 1.58 -34.66
C ASP A 34 11.52 0.14 -34.18
N ILE A 35 12.35 -0.27 -33.21
CA ILE A 35 12.27 -1.61 -32.60
C ILE A 35 10.87 -1.84 -32.02
N LEU A 36 10.36 -0.89 -31.24
CA LEU A 36 9.05 -0.99 -30.62
C LEU A 36 7.93 -0.95 -31.66
N GLY A 37 8.01 -0.12 -32.70
CA GLY A 37 7.01 -0.03 -33.76
C GLY A 37 6.86 -1.35 -34.52
N ARG A 38 7.96 -2.08 -34.73
CA ARG A 38 7.97 -3.35 -35.48
C ARG A 38 7.39 -4.51 -34.69
N PHE A 39 7.70 -4.62 -33.39
CA PHE A 39 7.38 -5.81 -32.60
C PHE A 39 6.38 -5.56 -31.46
N HIS A 40 6.22 -4.31 -31.04
CA HIS A 40 5.63 -3.91 -29.76
C HIS A 40 4.83 -2.60 -29.92
N HIS A 41 4.04 -2.46 -30.98
CA HIS A 41 3.45 -1.19 -31.44
C HIS A 41 2.69 -0.41 -30.35
N HIS A 42 2.11 -1.06 -29.34
CA HIS A 42 1.42 -0.38 -28.24
C HIS A 42 2.35 0.56 -27.46
N PHE A 43 3.65 0.27 -27.44
CA PHE A 43 4.66 0.92 -26.62
C PHE A 43 5.32 2.14 -27.26
N ILE A 44 4.92 2.50 -28.50
CA ILE A 44 5.32 3.77 -29.13
C ILE A 44 4.46 4.95 -28.66
N ASN A 45 3.44 4.70 -27.83
CA ASN A 45 2.52 5.72 -27.36
C ASN A 45 3.23 6.76 -26.46
N GLU A 46 2.91 8.03 -26.67
CA GLU A 46 3.52 9.17 -25.96
C GLU A 46 3.28 9.16 -24.44
N LYS A 47 2.31 8.38 -23.94
CA LYS A 47 2.10 8.19 -22.49
C LYS A 47 3.31 7.54 -21.80
N TYR A 48 4.20 6.90 -22.55
CA TYR A 48 5.42 6.30 -22.04
C TYR A 48 6.59 7.28 -22.22
N SER A 49 7.07 7.83 -21.10
CA SER A 49 8.14 8.83 -21.12
C SER A 49 9.54 8.21 -21.25
N GLY A 50 9.65 6.88 -21.22
CA GLY A 50 10.90 6.15 -21.34
C GLY A 50 10.76 4.70 -20.89
N PHE A 51 11.89 4.03 -20.74
CA PHE A 51 11.96 2.62 -20.36
C PHE A 51 13.07 2.39 -19.33
N LEU A 52 12.88 1.39 -18.46
CA LEU A 52 13.85 0.99 -17.45
C LEU A 52 14.32 -0.44 -17.72
N VAL A 53 15.63 -0.66 -17.83
CA VAL A 53 16.20 -1.99 -18.03
C VAL A 53 16.01 -2.85 -16.78
N LEU A 54 15.36 -4.00 -16.93
CA LEU A 54 15.09 -4.95 -15.83
C LEU A 54 16.08 -6.13 -15.81
N THR A 55 16.66 -6.49 -16.96
CA THR A 55 17.61 -7.61 -17.05
C THR A 55 18.82 -7.36 -16.15
N GLN A 56 19.31 -8.42 -15.48
CA GLN A 56 20.40 -8.32 -14.53
C GLN A 56 21.71 -7.90 -15.19
N THR A 57 22.48 -7.04 -14.53
CA THR A 57 23.74 -6.49 -15.06
C THR A 57 24.74 -7.58 -15.47
N CYS A 58 24.84 -8.68 -14.72
CA CYS A 58 25.76 -9.78 -15.03
C CYS A 58 25.47 -10.49 -16.37
N ASP A 59 24.23 -10.37 -16.87
CA ASP A 59 23.82 -10.93 -18.15
C ASP A 59 23.97 -9.92 -19.30
N LEU A 60 24.11 -8.63 -18.98
CA LEU A 60 24.17 -7.52 -19.93
C LEU A 60 25.59 -7.11 -20.31
N VAL A 61 26.58 -7.35 -19.43
CA VAL A 61 27.98 -7.05 -19.72
C VAL A 61 28.50 -7.89 -20.90
N ARG A 62 29.20 -7.22 -21.82
CA ARG A 62 29.84 -7.83 -22.99
C ARG A 62 31.27 -8.25 -22.59
N GLY A 63 31.66 -9.47 -22.96
CA GLY A 63 33.04 -9.93 -22.77
C GLY A 63 33.99 -9.26 -23.76
N ARG A 64 35.30 -9.54 -23.71
CA ARG A 64 36.27 -9.07 -24.72
C ARG A 64 35.94 -9.70 -26.09
N GLY A 65 35.05 -9.07 -26.85
CA GLY A 65 34.60 -9.50 -28.17
C GLY A 65 33.33 -10.37 -28.18
N ASP A 66 32.80 -10.75 -27.01
CA ASP A 66 31.60 -11.59 -26.91
C ASP A 66 30.32 -10.76 -26.76
N PRO A 67 29.20 -11.18 -27.38
CA PRO A 67 27.90 -10.58 -27.11
C PRO A 67 27.50 -10.78 -25.64
N CYS A 68 26.56 -9.96 -25.15
CA CYS A 68 26.01 -10.15 -23.81
C CYS A 68 25.34 -11.54 -23.68
N LYS A 69 25.31 -12.09 -22.47
CA LYS A 69 24.76 -13.43 -22.20
C LYS A 69 23.24 -13.49 -22.34
N ALA A 70 22.56 -12.39 -22.03
CA ALA A 70 21.12 -12.29 -22.15
C ALA A 70 20.68 -12.52 -23.60
N ARG A 71 19.77 -13.46 -23.84
CA ARG A 71 19.09 -13.60 -25.14
C ARG A 71 18.09 -12.46 -25.36
N TYR A 72 17.38 -12.09 -24.29
CA TYR A 72 16.39 -11.02 -24.29
C TYR A 72 16.69 -10.02 -23.19
N ILE A 73 16.50 -8.74 -23.49
CA ILE A 73 16.57 -7.65 -22.53
C ILE A 73 15.14 -7.26 -22.18
N ASN A 74 14.80 -7.33 -20.90
CA ASN A 74 13.50 -6.94 -20.40
C ASN A 74 13.52 -5.46 -20.04
N LEU A 75 12.50 -4.73 -20.48
CA LEU A 75 12.31 -3.31 -20.24
C LEU A 75 10.97 -3.11 -19.53
N ALA A 76 10.91 -2.29 -18.48
CA ALA A 76 9.66 -1.76 -17.95
C ALA A 76 9.36 -0.40 -18.58
N VAL A 77 8.09 -0.11 -18.81
CA VAL A 77 7.65 1.23 -19.25
C VAL A 77 7.74 2.24 -18.09
N ILE A 78 8.15 3.47 -18.39
CA ILE A 78 8.14 4.59 -17.46
C ILE A 78 6.95 5.50 -17.78
N ARG A 79 6.19 5.89 -16.76
CA ARG A 79 5.10 6.88 -16.87
C ARG A 79 5.24 7.94 -15.78
N PRO A 80 4.79 9.18 -16.03
CA PRO A 80 4.63 10.18 -14.97
C PRO A 80 3.80 9.62 -13.82
N LEU A 81 4.22 9.88 -12.58
CA LEU A 81 3.53 9.38 -11.39
C LEU A 81 2.10 9.92 -11.34
N GLY A 82 1.90 11.20 -11.70
CA GLY A 82 0.57 11.83 -11.73
C GLY A 82 -0.43 11.08 -12.61
N ASP A 83 0.02 10.53 -13.74
CA ASP A 83 -0.85 9.84 -14.71
C ASP A 83 -1.32 8.46 -14.24
N VAL A 84 -0.61 7.85 -13.29
CA VAL A 84 -0.93 6.53 -12.73
C VAL A 84 -1.37 6.61 -11.27
N LEU A 85 -1.28 7.79 -10.66
CA LEU A 85 -1.55 7.99 -9.24
C LEU A 85 -2.98 7.61 -8.88
N HIS A 86 -3.94 7.94 -9.73
CA HIS A 86 -5.35 7.61 -9.49
C HIS A 86 -5.58 6.10 -9.41
N ASP A 87 -4.97 5.33 -10.31
CA ASP A 87 -5.07 3.87 -10.33
C ASP A 87 -4.43 3.27 -9.07
N LEU A 88 -3.26 3.79 -8.66
CA LEU A 88 -2.59 3.38 -7.43
C LEU A 88 -3.46 3.68 -6.20
N LEU A 89 -4.00 4.89 -6.09
CA LEU A 89 -4.84 5.30 -4.97
C LEU A 89 -6.13 4.50 -4.88
N GLN A 90 -6.75 4.12 -6.00
CA GLN A 90 -7.99 3.33 -6.01
C GLN A 90 -7.86 1.96 -5.33
N THR A 91 -6.65 1.38 -5.29
CA THR A 91 -6.41 0.10 -4.62
C THR A 91 -6.44 0.20 -3.08
N THR A 92 -6.19 1.40 -2.55
CA THR A 92 -5.87 1.60 -1.12
C THR A 92 -6.83 2.57 -0.44
N CYS A 93 -7.33 3.57 -1.18
CA CYS A 93 -8.16 4.65 -0.65
C CYS A 93 -9.63 4.43 -0.98
N GLN A 94 -10.51 4.93 -0.12
CA GLN A 94 -11.95 4.85 -0.35
C GLN A 94 -12.36 5.98 -1.30
N THR A 95 -13.01 5.62 -2.40
CA THR A 95 -13.62 6.59 -3.32
C THR A 95 -14.97 7.05 -2.78
N ILE A 96 -15.33 8.31 -3.03
CA ILE A 96 -16.64 8.84 -2.66
C ILE A 96 -17.69 8.35 -3.65
N GLN A 97 -18.81 7.85 -3.11
CA GLN A 97 -19.98 7.44 -3.87
C GLN A 97 -21.13 8.40 -3.58
N LEU A 98 -21.70 8.96 -4.64
CA LEU A 98 -22.91 9.78 -4.61
C LEU A 98 -24.08 8.97 -5.19
N ALA A 99 -25.28 9.55 -5.18
CA ALA A 99 -26.50 8.91 -5.68
C ALA A 99 -26.35 8.39 -7.13
N ASP A 100 -25.61 9.13 -7.96
CA ASP A 100 -25.40 8.82 -9.39
C ASP A 100 -24.16 7.95 -9.65
N GLY A 101 -23.49 7.48 -8.60
CA GLY A 101 -22.33 6.58 -8.70
C GLY A 101 -21.05 7.14 -8.07
N ARG A 102 -19.92 6.50 -8.38
CA ARG A 102 -18.59 6.91 -7.89
C ARG A 102 -18.12 8.14 -8.66
N VAL A 103 -17.53 9.09 -7.95
CA VAL A 103 -16.92 10.29 -8.55
C VAL A 103 -15.41 10.04 -8.75
N PRO A 104 -14.92 9.93 -10.00
CA PRO A 104 -13.49 9.74 -10.25
C PRO A 104 -12.65 10.90 -9.68
N GLY A 105 -11.50 10.57 -9.09
CA GLY A 105 -10.59 11.56 -8.51
C GLY A 105 -11.01 12.09 -7.13
N LEU A 106 -12.17 11.70 -6.59
CA LEU A 106 -12.64 12.10 -5.27
C LEU A 106 -12.49 10.96 -4.25
N TYR A 107 -11.74 11.22 -3.17
CA TYR A 107 -11.41 10.23 -2.15
C TYR A 107 -11.82 10.71 -0.75
N SER A 108 -12.16 9.77 0.13
CA SER A 108 -12.51 10.07 1.53
C SER A 108 -11.30 10.56 2.31
N LEU A 109 -11.49 11.65 3.06
CA LEU A 109 -10.50 12.20 3.98
C LEU A 109 -10.04 11.18 5.03
N GLU A 110 -10.92 10.25 5.43
CA GLU A 110 -10.61 9.18 6.38
C GLU A 110 -9.52 8.22 5.88
N THR A 111 -9.30 8.17 4.56
CA THR A 111 -8.25 7.33 3.95
C THR A 111 -7.02 8.10 3.49
N ARG A 112 -6.92 9.40 3.83
CA ARG A 112 -5.77 10.24 3.46
C ARG A 112 -4.44 9.70 3.99
N ASP A 113 -4.42 9.22 5.24
CA ASP A 113 -3.19 8.67 5.83
C ASP A 113 -2.71 7.42 5.08
N LYS A 114 -3.65 6.63 4.53
CA LYS A 114 -3.30 5.47 3.68
C LYS A 114 -2.67 5.91 2.36
N ALA A 115 -3.16 6.99 1.75
CA ALA A 115 -2.57 7.58 0.55
C ALA A 115 -1.13 8.06 0.81
N GLN A 116 -0.91 8.73 1.95
CA GLN A 116 0.41 9.19 2.35
C GLN A 116 1.38 8.01 2.55
N LEU A 117 0.94 6.97 3.28
CA LEU A 117 1.74 5.77 3.50
C LEU A 117 2.08 5.04 2.19
N LEU A 118 1.14 5.00 1.24
CA LEU A 118 1.38 4.44 -0.09
C LEU A 118 2.47 5.23 -0.84
N LEU A 119 2.37 6.55 -0.87
CA LEU A 119 3.37 7.40 -1.54
C LEU A 119 4.74 7.30 -0.86
N GLU A 120 4.78 7.27 0.46
CA GLU A 120 6.02 7.05 1.22
C GLU A 120 6.66 5.72 0.84
N ARG A 121 5.87 4.63 0.75
CA ARG A 121 6.36 3.33 0.29
C ARG A 121 6.87 3.39 -1.15
N ILE A 122 6.16 4.04 -2.06
CA ILE A 122 6.59 4.19 -3.46
C ILE A 122 7.93 4.93 -3.53
N CYS A 123 8.03 6.10 -2.90
CA CYS A 123 9.24 6.93 -2.91
C CYS A 123 10.44 6.21 -2.28
N ASN A 124 10.20 5.40 -1.24
CA ASN A 124 11.24 4.60 -0.57
C ASN A 124 11.50 3.22 -1.23
N GLN A 125 10.95 2.97 -2.43
CA GLN A 125 11.12 1.71 -3.17
C GLN A 125 10.61 0.46 -2.42
N ASN A 126 9.59 0.63 -1.59
CA ASN A 126 8.95 -0.41 -0.78
C ASN A 126 7.49 -0.67 -1.21
N ALA A 127 7.18 -0.44 -2.49
CA ALA A 127 5.87 -0.66 -3.09
C ALA A 127 5.86 -1.97 -3.91
N GLN A 128 6.17 -3.11 -3.27
CA GLN A 128 6.27 -4.41 -3.95
C GLN A 128 4.93 -4.85 -4.53
N THR A 129 3.84 -4.64 -3.77
CA THR A 129 2.49 -5.06 -4.13
C THR A 129 1.99 -4.33 -5.37
N GLU A 130 2.33 -3.05 -5.49
CA GLU A 130 1.95 -2.19 -6.61
C GLU A 130 2.79 -2.45 -7.85
N GLY A 131 3.93 -3.13 -7.72
CA GLY A 131 4.81 -3.45 -8.84
C GLY A 131 5.37 -2.23 -9.53
N VAL A 132 5.70 -1.18 -8.77
CA VAL A 132 6.27 0.07 -9.31
C VAL A 132 7.65 0.36 -8.74
N PHE A 133 8.48 1.05 -9.52
CA PHE A 133 9.77 1.58 -9.08
C PHE A 133 9.79 3.09 -9.28
N TYR A 134 10.05 3.86 -8.22
CA TYR A 134 10.00 5.32 -8.27
C TYR A 134 11.25 5.93 -8.93
N LEU A 135 11.03 6.94 -9.76
CA LEU A 135 12.07 7.70 -10.46
C LEU A 135 11.84 9.19 -10.18
N HIS A 136 12.75 9.80 -9.43
CA HIS A 136 12.68 11.21 -9.10
C HIS A 136 12.95 12.09 -10.33
N ALA A 137 12.31 13.26 -10.42
CA ALA A 137 12.57 14.23 -11.48
C ALA A 137 14.06 14.65 -11.48
N ASP A 138 14.74 14.41 -12.58
CA ASP A 138 16.13 14.80 -12.80
C ASP A 138 16.41 14.84 -14.30
N ALA A 139 16.55 16.06 -14.83
CA ALA A 139 16.81 16.29 -16.24
C ALA A 139 18.13 15.66 -16.71
N GLY A 140 19.11 15.47 -15.81
CA GLY A 140 20.41 14.87 -16.14
C GLY A 140 20.34 13.41 -16.52
N VAL A 141 19.26 12.72 -16.16
CA VAL A 141 18.99 11.33 -16.56
C VAL A 141 17.79 11.20 -17.50
N GLY A 142 17.24 12.33 -17.97
CA GLY A 142 16.09 12.35 -18.87
C GLY A 142 14.74 12.09 -18.19
N ILE A 143 14.63 12.27 -16.87
CA ILE A 143 13.36 12.17 -16.15
C ILE A 143 12.83 13.58 -15.88
N ALA A 144 11.90 14.06 -16.71
CA ALA A 144 11.41 15.44 -16.63
C ALA A 144 10.54 15.72 -15.39
N VAL A 145 9.76 14.73 -14.96
CA VAL A 145 8.84 14.81 -13.81
C VAL A 145 8.95 13.55 -12.97
N SER A 146 8.53 13.61 -11.71
CA SER A 146 8.45 12.43 -10.85
C SER A 146 7.63 11.34 -11.55
N SER A 147 8.26 10.19 -11.74
CA SER A 147 7.77 9.11 -12.59
C SER A 147 7.87 7.78 -11.87
N VAL A 148 7.24 6.75 -12.42
CA VAL A 148 7.40 5.37 -11.98
C VAL A 148 7.64 4.47 -13.17
N ALA A 149 8.51 3.46 -13.00
CA ALA A 149 8.56 2.32 -13.89
C ALA A 149 7.50 1.29 -13.45
N LEU A 150 6.64 0.87 -14.38
CA LEU A 150 5.61 -0.14 -14.14
C LEU A 150 6.23 -1.52 -14.40
N LEU A 151 6.69 -2.18 -13.34
CA LEU A 151 7.50 -3.40 -13.45
C LEU A 151 6.74 -4.60 -14.02
N GLN A 152 5.41 -4.61 -13.86
CA GLN A 152 4.53 -5.65 -14.41
C GLN A 152 4.20 -5.44 -15.90
N VAL A 153 4.45 -4.25 -16.43
CA VAL A 153 4.27 -3.93 -17.85
C VAL A 153 5.63 -3.97 -18.50
N SER A 154 6.08 -5.20 -18.80
CA SER A 154 7.41 -5.47 -19.33
C SER A 154 7.40 -5.87 -20.81
N ILE A 155 8.49 -5.51 -21.49
CA ILE A 155 8.73 -5.76 -22.91
C ILE A 155 10.05 -6.50 -23.04
N ALA A 156 10.07 -7.60 -23.79
CA ALA A 156 11.30 -8.30 -24.12
C ALA A 156 11.78 -7.90 -25.53
N VAL A 157 13.03 -7.46 -25.63
CA VAL A 157 13.69 -7.14 -26.91
C VAL A 157 14.89 -8.06 -27.11
N HIS A 158 15.13 -8.49 -28.35
CA HIS A 158 16.20 -9.43 -28.66
C HIS A 158 17.57 -8.77 -28.53
N ALA A 159 18.42 -9.28 -27.63
CA ALA A 159 19.66 -8.62 -27.28
C ALA A 159 20.62 -8.54 -28.46
N LYS A 160 20.82 -9.66 -29.19
CA LYS A 160 21.75 -9.75 -30.32
C LYS A 160 21.47 -8.72 -31.42
N GLU A 161 20.21 -8.33 -31.60
CA GLU A 161 19.79 -7.45 -32.70
C GLU A 161 19.65 -6.00 -32.25
N HIS A 162 19.39 -5.76 -30.97
CA HIS A 162 18.92 -4.45 -30.50
C HIS A 162 19.82 -3.82 -29.43
N TYR A 163 20.86 -4.50 -28.95
CA TYR A 163 21.71 -4.03 -27.85
C TYR A 163 22.24 -2.60 -28.08
N GLU A 164 22.84 -2.35 -29.24
CA GLU A 164 23.43 -1.03 -29.54
C GLU A 164 22.36 0.07 -29.56
N ALA A 165 21.17 -0.19 -30.10
CA ALA A 165 20.09 0.79 -30.08
C ALA A 165 19.65 1.14 -28.65
N LEU A 166 19.67 0.17 -27.74
CA LEU A 166 19.39 0.41 -26.32
C LEU A 166 20.50 1.19 -25.64
N VAL A 167 21.78 0.89 -25.92
CA VAL A 167 22.93 1.67 -25.40
C VAL A 167 22.81 3.13 -25.85
N GLN A 168 22.51 3.37 -27.13
CA GLN A 168 22.34 4.72 -27.67
C GLN A 168 21.09 5.43 -27.14
N ALA A 169 20.05 4.69 -26.75
CA ALA A 169 18.86 5.24 -26.12
C ALA A 169 19.07 5.63 -24.64
N ARG A 170 20.15 5.20 -24.00
CA ARG A 170 20.39 5.42 -22.58
C ARG A 170 20.60 6.90 -22.25
N SER A 171 19.75 7.42 -21.38
CA SER A 171 19.87 8.78 -20.82
C SER A 171 20.40 8.80 -19.39
N GLY A 172 20.25 7.71 -18.65
CA GLY A 172 20.67 7.66 -17.25
C GLY A 172 20.76 6.24 -16.69
N ARG A 173 21.18 6.15 -15.43
CA ARG A 173 21.38 4.89 -14.70
C ARG A 173 21.05 5.11 -13.23
N ILE A 174 20.39 4.15 -12.60
CA ILE A 174 20.23 4.16 -11.13
C ILE A 174 21.48 3.61 -10.45
N LYS A 175 21.83 4.09 -9.25
CA LYS A 175 23.01 3.60 -8.52
C LYS A 175 22.87 2.14 -8.10
N ARG A 176 24.00 1.45 -7.95
CA ARG A 176 24.09 0.04 -7.59
C ARG A 176 23.20 -0.42 -6.44
N GLN A 177 23.10 0.35 -5.36
CA GLN A 177 22.22 0.02 -4.23
C GLN A 177 20.73 -0.02 -4.62
N PHE A 178 20.31 0.85 -5.53
CA PHE A 178 18.96 0.88 -6.08
C PHE A 178 18.75 -0.16 -7.18
N GLN A 179 19.80 -0.51 -7.94
CA GLN A 179 19.78 -1.66 -8.85
C GLN A 179 19.51 -2.95 -8.08
N ASN A 180 20.20 -3.19 -6.96
CA ASN A 180 19.95 -4.35 -6.10
C ASN A 180 18.49 -4.38 -5.60
N LYS A 181 17.95 -3.22 -5.21
CA LYS A 181 16.55 -3.09 -4.79
C LYS A 181 15.58 -3.38 -5.93
N LEU A 182 15.86 -2.88 -7.13
CA LEU A 182 15.10 -3.18 -8.35
C LEU A 182 15.12 -4.67 -8.66
N GLY A 183 16.29 -5.32 -8.63
CA GLY A 183 16.42 -6.76 -8.82
C GLY A 183 15.62 -7.56 -7.78
N TRP A 184 15.63 -7.14 -6.52
CA TRP A 184 14.80 -7.74 -5.47
C TRP A 184 13.29 -7.56 -5.73
N LEU A 185 12.86 -6.37 -6.16
CA LEU A 185 11.46 -6.10 -6.51
C LEU A 185 10.98 -6.95 -7.69
N VAL A 186 11.77 -7.02 -8.77
CA VAL A 186 11.49 -7.86 -9.93
C VAL A 186 11.43 -9.34 -9.52
N GLY A 187 12.37 -9.80 -8.70
CA GLY A 187 12.34 -11.16 -8.14
C GLY A 187 11.08 -11.42 -7.31
N HIS A 188 10.63 -10.46 -6.48
CA HIS A 188 9.41 -10.62 -5.70
C HIS A 188 8.14 -10.72 -6.57
N LEU A 189 8.11 -10.02 -7.71
CA LEU A 189 6.98 -10.03 -8.64
C LEU A 189 6.91 -11.32 -9.46
N PHE A 190 8.05 -11.80 -9.97
CA PHE A 190 8.08 -12.88 -10.96
C PHE A 190 8.62 -14.22 -10.45
N SER A 191 9.32 -14.25 -9.31
CA SER A 191 9.89 -15.47 -8.72
C SER A 191 9.05 -16.04 -7.57
N ARG A 192 7.74 -15.74 -7.54
CA ARG A 192 6.82 -16.42 -6.61
C ARG A 192 6.69 -17.87 -7.03
N VAL A 193 7.32 -18.76 -6.28
CA VAL A 193 7.07 -20.20 -6.38
C VAL A 193 5.65 -20.42 -5.88
N ALA A 194 4.77 -20.93 -6.75
CA ALA A 194 3.46 -21.39 -6.34
C ALA A 194 3.64 -22.59 -5.41
N THR A 195 3.54 -22.36 -4.11
CA THR A 195 3.36 -23.43 -3.14
C THR A 195 1.88 -23.77 -3.06
N GLU A 196 1.53 -25.05 -2.89
CA GLU A 196 0.15 -25.42 -2.59
C GLU A 196 -0.27 -24.72 -1.29
N ASP A 197 -1.25 -23.83 -1.40
CA ASP A 197 -1.91 -23.27 -0.23
C ASP A 197 -2.79 -24.34 0.42
N TRP A 198 -2.91 -24.27 1.74
CA TRP A 198 -3.85 -25.11 2.47
C TRP A 198 -5.27 -24.84 1.97
N ASN A 199 -6.08 -25.88 1.81
CA ASN A 199 -7.47 -25.66 1.44
C ASN A 199 -8.17 -24.84 2.54
N ARG A 200 -9.13 -23.97 2.17
CA ARG A 200 -9.77 -23.05 3.13
C ARG A 200 -10.42 -23.78 4.33
N ARG A 201 -10.90 -25.00 4.14
CA ARG A 201 -11.56 -25.79 5.19
C ARG A 201 -10.54 -26.36 6.16
N GLU A 202 -9.46 -26.96 5.65
CA GLU A 202 -8.32 -27.49 6.41
C GLU A 202 -7.63 -26.37 7.18
N MET A 203 -7.36 -25.23 6.54
CA MET A 203 -6.74 -24.08 7.20
C MET A 203 -7.62 -23.55 8.33
N ARG A 204 -8.94 -23.41 8.10
CA ARG A 204 -9.87 -23.01 9.18
C ARG A 204 -9.91 -24.02 10.33
N GLN A 205 -9.88 -25.31 10.02
CA GLN A 205 -9.86 -26.37 11.03
C GLN A 205 -8.56 -26.33 11.84
N HIS A 206 -7.42 -26.17 11.17
CA HIS A 206 -6.11 -26.06 11.81
C HIS A 206 -6.01 -24.80 12.66
N ILE A 207 -6.42 -23.63 12.14
CA ILE A 207 -6.52 -22.40 12.93
C ILE A 207 -7.39 -22.61 14.18
N LYS A 208 -8.55 -23.27 14.04
CA LYS A 208 -9.42 -23.56 15.19
C LYS A 208 -8.76 -24.50 16.21
N GLN A 209 -7.97 -25.48 15.76
CA GLN A 209 -7.20 -26.35 16.66
C GLN A 209 -6.10 -25.58 17.39
N VAL A 210 -5.34 -24.74 16.67
CA VAL A 210 -4.26 -23.93 17.25
C VAL A 210 -4.79 -22.88 18.23
N LEU A 211 -5.94 -22.26 17.93
CA LEU A 211 -6.55 -21.23 18.76
C LEU A 211 -7.56 -21.78 19.80
N GLY A 212 -7.78 -23.09 19.84
CA GLY A 212 -8.93 -23.71 20.53
C GLY A 212 -9.01 -23.41 22.03
N ASP A 213 -7.85 -23.34 22.69
CA ASP A 213 -7.77 -23.14 24.15
C ASP A 213 -7.58 -21.65 24.53
N ILE A 214 -7.58 -20.74 23.56
CA ILE A 214 -7.38 -19.31 23.82
C ILE A 214 -8.72 -18.66 24.18
N LEU A 215 -8.76 -18.01 25.34
CA LEU A 215 -9.90 -17.22 25.80
C LEU A 215 -9.87 -15.82 25.18
N TRP A 216 -10.84 -15.53 24.32
CA TRP A 216 -10.92 -14.24 23.62
C TRP A 216 -11.96 -13.33 24.28
N VAL A 217 -11.53 -12.13 24.67
CA VAL A 217 -12.40 -11.07 25.19
C VAL A 217 -12.00 -9.77 24.52
N SER A 218 -12.96 -8.93 24.14
CA SER A 218 -12.61 -7.62 23.59
C SER A 218 -12.07 -6.71 24.69
N GLN A 219 -11.13 -5.82 24.35
CA GLN A 219 -10.61 -4.83 25.28
C GLN A 219 -11.74 -3.98 25.89
N LYS A 220 -12.77 -3.65 25.10
CA LYS A 220 -13.95 -2.90 25.54
C LYS A 220 -14.73 -3.64 26.62
N GLU A 221 -14.94 -4.95 26.48
CA GLU A 221 -15.62 -5.77 27.50
C GLU A 221 -14.77 -5.88 28.78
N ALA A 222 -13.46 -6.08 28.65
CA ALA A 222 -12.55 -6.19 29.80
C ALA A 222 -12.52 -4.91 30.65
N THR A 223 -12.30 -3.75 30.02
CA THR A 223 -12.33 -2.45 30.71
C THR A 223 -13.69 -2.17 31.34
N LEU A 224 -14.79 -2.50 30.65
CA LEU A 224 -16.13 -2.28 31.20
C LEU A 224 -16.42 -3.17 32.40
N ALA A 225 -15.98 -4.43 32.37
CA ALA A 225 -16.14 -5.35 33.47
C ALA A 225 -15.35 -4.90 34.70
N GLU A 226 -14.16 -4.32 34.51
CA GLU A 226 -13.37 -3.74 35.59
C GLU A 226 -14.03 -2.48 36.18
N GLU A 227 -14.48 -1.54 35.34
CA GLU A 227 -15.21 -0.34 35.76
C GLU A 227 -16.50 -0.64 36.55
N THR A 228 -17.16 -1.75 36.21
CA THR A 228 -18.41 -2.18 36.87
C THR A 228 -18.17 -3.09 38.08
N GLY A 229 -16.91 -3.38 38.41
CA GLY A 229 -16.52 -4.24 39.53
C GLY A 229 -16.87 -5.72 39.33
N ILE A 230 -17.16 -6.14 38.10
CA ILE A 230 -17.42 -7.55 37.74
C ILE A 230 -16.13 -8.35 37.78
N VAL A 231 -15.00 -7.71 37.46
CA VAL A 231 -13.66 -8.30 37.56
C VAL A 231 -12.74 -7.37 38.34
N SER A 232 -11.75 -7.94 39.00
CA SER A 232 -10.71 -7.21 39.72
C SER A 232 -9.33 -7.76 39.39
N ALA A 233 -8.29 -6.96 39.63
CA ALA A 233 -6.91 -7.40 39.50
C ALA A 233 -6.65 -8.65 40.37
N GLY A 234 -5.98 -9.67 39.81
CA GLY A 234 -5.60 -10.90 40.50
C GLY A 234 -6.48 -12.12 40.24
N LEU A 235 -7.57 -12.00 39.48
CA LEU A 235 -8.37 -13.15 39.03
C LEU A 235 -7.64 -13.97 37.96
N ALA A 236 -7.85 -15.29 37.94
CA ALA A 236 -7.37 -16.14 36.86
C ALA A 236 -8.12 -15.85 35.55
N ALA A 237 -7.46 -16.06 34.41
CA ALA A 237 -8.01 -15.72 33.09
C ALA A 237 -9.36 -16.41 32.79
N GLU A 238 -9.55 -17.65 33.24
CA GLU A 238 -10.81 -18.38 33.12
C GLU A 238 -11.95 -17.75 33.91
N ASP A 239 -11.66 -17.26 35.12
CA ASP A 239 -12.65 -16.62 35.99
C ASP A 239 -13.02 -15.24 35.45
N VAL A 240 -12.05 -14.48 34.93
CA VAL A 240 -12.28 -13.23 34.20
C VAL A 240 -13.18 -13.48 32.98
N TYR A 241 -12.87 -14.50 32.18
CA TYR A 241 -13.65 -14.84 30.99
C TYR A 241 -15.10 -15.23 31.35
N LYS A 242 -15.29 -16.12 32.34
CA LYS A 242 -16.62 -16.54 32.82
C LYS A 242 -17.40 -15.37 33.41
N ALA A 243 -16.75 -14.51 34.19
CA ALA A 243 -17.38 -13.32 34.75
C ALA A 243 -17.85 -12.37 33.64
N ILE A 244 -17.03 -12.12 32.62
CA ILE A 244 -17.39 -11.23 31.51
C ILE A 244 -18.50 -11.83 30.64
N LYS A 245 -18.41 -13.10 30.25
CA LYS A 245 -19.42 -13.74 29.39
C LYS A 245 -20.71 -14.13 30.11
N GLY A 246 -20.64 -14.36 31.42
CA GLY A 246 -21.80 -14.67 32.27
C GLY A 246 -22.54 -13.43 32.77
N SER A 247 -21.94 -12.24 32.68
CA SER A 247 -22.54 -11.00 33.16
C SER A 247 -23.24 -10.24 32.04
N ARG A 248 -24.38 -9.62 32.37
CA ARG A 248 -24.99 -8.61 31.50
C ARG A 248 -24.24 -7.29 31.68
N LEU A 249 -23.23 -7.06 30.84
CA LEU A 249 -22.57 -5.76 30.77
C LEU A 249 -23.57 -4.68 30.34
N PRO A 250 -23.54 -3.48 30.95
CA PRO A 250 -24.47 -2.41 30.63
C PRO A 250 -24.28 -1.91 29.21
N LEU A 251 -25.37 -1.73 28.48
CA LEU A 251 -25.35 -1.21 27.12
C LEU A 251 -24.84 0.24 27.08
N PRO A 252 -24.27 0.72 25.97
CA PRO A 252 -23.80 2.10 25.83
C PRO A 252 -24.84 3.15 26.27
N LYS A 253 -26.11 2.94 25.90
CA LYS A 253 -27.23 3.81 26.31
C LYS A 253 -27.52 3.78 27.82
N GLU A 254 -27.33 2.63 28.47
CA GLU A 254 -27.52 2.47 29.91
C GLU A 254 -26.42 3.21 30.68
N ARG A 255 -25.17 3.16 30.18
CA ARG A 255 -24.05 3.93 30.71
C ARG A 255 -24.26 5.44 30.54
N ALA A 256 -24.67 5.87 29.34
CA ALA A 256 -24.95 7.28 29.06
C ALA A 256 -26.07 7.82 29.96
N ALA A 257 -27.18 7.09 30.09
CA ALA A 257 -28.28 7.47 30.98
C ALA A 257 -27.83 7.52 32.46
N ALA A 258 -27.01 6.56 32.89
CA ALA A 258 -26.44 6.56 34.24
C ALA A 258 -25.59 7.82 34.50
N ARG A 259 -24.70 8.18 33.55
CA ARG A 259 -23.86 9.38 33.62
C ARG A 259 -24.67 10.66 33.63
N VAL A 260 -25.71 10.78 32.81
CA VAL A 260 -26.63 11.93 32.85
C VAL A 260 -27.24 12.07 34.23
N GLY A 261 -27.67 10.97 34.86
CA GLY A 261 -28.18 11.02 36.23
C GLY A 261 -27.17 11.55 37.26
N VAL A 262 -25.88 11.25 37.11
CA VAL A 262 -24.81 11.80 37.97
C VAL A 262 -24.66 13.30 37.72
N VAL A 263 -24.50 13.70 36.46
CA VAL A 263 -24.34 15.13 36.08
C VAL A 263 -25.53 15.97 36.53
N VAL A 264 -26.76 15.47 36.39
CA VAL A 264 -27.96 16.18 36.84
C VAL A 264 -27.96 16.35 38.37
N LYS A 265 -27.51 15.35 39.11
CA LYS A 265 -27.41 15.42 40.58
C LYS A 265 -26.32 16.39 41.03
N ASP A 266 -25.21 16.48 40.29
CA ASP A 266 -24.14 17.44 40.55
C ASP A 266 -24.61 18.89 40.29
N VAL A 267 -25.37 19.12 39.22
CA VAL A 267 -25.88 20.45 38.86
C VAL A 267 -27.08 20.87 39.74
N ILE A 268 -27.89 19.90 40.17
CA ILE A 268 -29.08 20.14 41.01
C ILE A 268 -29.00 19.26 42.26
N PRO A 269 -28.20 19.63 43.29
CA PRO A 269 -27.97 18.77 44.46
C PRO A 269 -29.23 18.41 45.26
N ARG A 270 -30.31 19.20 45.13
CA ARG A 270 -31.59 18.97 45.81
C ARG A 270 -32.55 18.04 45.06
N ILE A 271 -32.19 17.57 43.86
CA ILE A 271 -33.04 16.66 43.10
C ILE A 271 -33.19 15.33 43.83
N SER A 272 -34.41 14.81 43.88
CA SER A 272 -34.68 13.54 44.56
C SER A 272 -34.19 12.35 43.73
N ASP A 273 -33.73 11.28 44.39
CA ASP A 273 -33.38 10.03 43.70
C ASP A 273 -34.54 9.42 42.87
N PRO A 274 -35.82 9.51 43.30
CA PRO A 274 -36.96 9.19 42.44
C PRO A 274 -36.99 9.96 41.12
N ASP A 275 -36.68 11.26 41.13
CA ASP A 275 -36.69 12.09 39.93
C ASP A 275 -35.52 11.73 39.00
N ILE A 276 -34.34 11.44 39.54
CA ILE A 276 -33.21 10.93 38.76
C ILE A 276 -33.54 9.60 38.09
N ARG A 277 -34.23 8.69 38.79
CA ARG A 277 -34.70 7.42 38.21
C ARG A 277 -35.70 7.66 37.07
N ARG A 278 -36.60 8.63 37.22
CA ARG A 278 -37.57 9.01 36.18
C ARG A 278 -36.88 9.59 34.94
N ILE A 279 -35.87 10.44 35.13
CA ILE A 279 -35.05 10.98 34.03
C ILE A 279 -34.33 9.86 33.29
N ARG A 280 -33.68 8.94 34.02
CA ARG A 280 -33.01 7.77 33.42
C ARG A 280 -33.97 6.90 32.61
N SER A 281 -35.15 6.60 33.16
CA SER A 281 -36.16 5.79 32.48
C SER A 281 -36.66 6.46 31.19
N ARG A 282 -36.83 7.79 31.21
CA ARG A 282 -37.17 8.56 30.00
C ARG A 282 -36.07 8.52 28.95
N LEU A 283 -34.81 8.74 29.33
CA LEU A 283 -33.67 8.66 28.41
C LEU A 283 -33.54 7.27 27.77
N LEU A 284 -33.75 6.20 28.53
CA LEU A 284 -33.70 4.84 28.01
C LEU A 284 -34.82 4.51 27.01
N SER A 285 -35.93 5.23 27.09
CA SER A 285 -37.10 5.08 26.22
C SER A 285 -37.06 6.05 25.02
N ASP A 286 -36.12 6.99 25.02
CA ASP A 286 -35.98 8.02 23.99
C ASP A 286 -35.22 7.48 22.77
N ALA A 287 -35.82 7.63 21.59
CA ALA A 287 -35.28 7.08 20.35
C ALA A 287 -34.06 7.85 19.84
N GLU A 288 -34.03 9.17 20.02
CA GLU A 288 -32.95 10.05 19.56
C GLU A 288 -31.71 9.86 20.44
N PHE A 289 -31.90 9.77 21.75
CA PHE A 289 -30.86 9.40 22.71
C PHE A 289 -30.30 8.01 22.44
N SER A 290 -31.16 7.05 22.11
CA SER A 290 -30.72 5.70 21.77
C SER A 290 -29.92 5.66 20.46
N ALA A 291 -30.23 6.53 19.50
CA ALA A 291 -29.50 6.64 18.24
C ALA A 291 -28.12 7.29 18.42
N SER A 292 -28.01 8.33 19.25
CA SER A 292 -26.75 9.02 19.52
C SER A 292 -25.74 8.20 20.35
N CYS A 293 -26.23 7.20 21.07
CA CYS A 293 -25.39 6.26 21.83
C CYS A 293 -24.84 5.09 20.99
N LYS A 294 -25.21 4.97 19.70
CA LYS A 294 -24.65 3.95 18.81
C LYS A 294 -23.30 4.43 18.25
N PRO A 295 -22.30 3.54 18.15
CA PRO A 295 -21.09 3.88 17.42
C PRO A 295 -21.44 4.18 15.95
N PRO A 296 -20.76 5.14 15.30
CA PRO A 296 -20.95 5.40 13.88
C PRO A 296 -20.65 4.13 13.07
N PRO A 297 -21.35 3.88 11.95
CA PRO A 297 -21.10 2.72 11.13
C PRO A 297 -19.67 2.79 10.58
N GLY A 298 -18.77 1.95 11.08
CA GLY A 298 -17.38 1.84 10.62
C GLY A 298 -16.28 1.95 11.69
N ALA A 299 -16.62 2.13 12.97
CA ALA A 299 -15.66 2.13 14.09
C ALA A 299 -15.49 0.76 14.78
#